data_AF-A0A2D4KIN2-F1
#
_entry.id   AF-A0A2D4KIN2-F1
#
_cell.length_a   1.000
_cell.length_b   1.000
_cell.length_c   1.000
_cell.angle_alpha   90.00
_cell.angle_beta   90.00
_cell.angle_gamma   90.00
#
_symmetry.space_group_name_H-M   'P 1'
#
loop_
_entity.id
_entity.type
_entity.pdbx_description
1 polymer ?
#
loop_
_entity_poly.entity_id
_entity_poly.type
_entity_poly.pdbx_seq_one_letter_code
_entity_poly.pdbx_strand_id
1 'polypeptide(L)'
;WKQSEAASAAESGSLLQLLLEGNYESIFLSKAVQNVFTTFSGKEDTIENYLEKQIQAYLACSSADIDSIERQSVVFLLGVGSLQLFAQSNWTGPPVDLQPQDFLPPEILQQYNETSA
;
A
#
# COMPACT_ATOMS: atom_id res chain seq x y z
N TRP A 1 -6.45 -21.48 -16.04
CA TRP A 1 -7.07 -21.24 -14.72
C TRP A 1 -6.08 -21.31 -13.56
N LYS A 2 -5.09 -22.22 -13.50
CA LYS A 2 -4.10 -22.28 -12.39
C LYS A 2 -3.05 -21.15 -12.28
N GLN A 3 -2.95 -20.26 -13.27
CA GLN A 3 -1.78 -19.37 -13.39
C GLN A 3 -1.97 -18.02 -12.68
N SER A 4 -3.21 -17.54 -12.50
CA SER A 4 -3.47 -16.30 -11.75
C SER A 4 -3.41 -16.50 -10.23
N GLU A 5 -3.89 -17.65 -9.74
CA GLU A 5 -3.86 -18.01 -8.32
C GLU A 5 -2.41 -18.12 -7.80
N ALA A 6 -1.52 -18.75 -8.57
CA ALA A 6 -0.11 -18.87 -8.24
C ALA A 6 0.64 -17.52 -8.30
N ALA A 7 0.22 -16.61 -9.17
CA ALA A 7 0.81 -15.27 -9.27
C ALA A 7 0.40 -14.40 -8.07
N SER A 8 -0.87 -14.47 -7.65
CA SER A 8 -1.40 -13.70 -6.51
C SER A 8 -0.76 -14.10 -5.18
N ALA A 9 -0.68 -15.42 -4.90
CA ALA A 9 -0.01 -15.93 -3.70
C ALA A 9 1.51 -15.67 -3.69
N ALA A 10 2.14 -15.55 -4.87
CA ALA A 10 3.54 -15.16 -4.96
C ALA A 10 3.76 -13.68 -4.60
N GLU A 11 2.78 -12.80 -4.87
CA GLU A 11 2.90 -11.37 -4.53
C GLU A 11 2.83 -11.15 -3.02
N SER A 12 1.85 -11.75 -2.31
CA SER A 12 1.77 -11.64 -0.85
C SER A 12 2.96 -12.29 -0.13
N GLY A 13 3.44 -13.43 -0.63
CA GLY A 13 4.64 -14.09 -0.13
C GLY A 13 5.90 -13.23 -0.26
N SER A 14 6.03 -12.52 -1.39
CA SER A 14 7.15 -11.60 -1.63
C SER A 14 7.10 -10.39 -0.68
N LEU A 15 5.91 -9.84 -0.43
CA LEU A 15 5.72 -8.76 0.54
C LEU A 15 6.05 -9.20 1.97
N LEU A 16 5.65 -10.41 2.37
CA LEU A 16 5.95 -10.97 3.68
C LEU A 16 7.47 -11.13 3.87
N GLN A 17 8.18 -11.58 2.84
CA GLN A 17 9.64 -11.69 2.89
C GLN A 17 10.29 -10.31 3.09
N LEU A 18 9.88 -9.30 2.34
CA LEU A 18 10.38 -7.92 2.50
C LEU A 18 10.11 -7.37 3.91
N LEU A 19 8.95 -7.69 4.49
CA LEU A 19 8.61 -7.32 5.86
C LEU A 19 9.55 -7.95 6.89
N LEU A 20 9.87 -9.24 6.72
CA LEU A 20 10.79 -9.97 7.60
C LEU A 20 12.25 -9.51 7.45
N GLU A 21 12.63 -9.08 6.25
CA GLU A 21 13.95 -8.49 5.96
C GLU A 21 14.07 -7.03 6.45
N GLY A 22 12.97 -6.41 6.89
CA GLY A 22 12.95 -5.02 7.32
C GLY A 22 13.06 -4.01 6.17
N ASN A 23 12.88 -4.46 4.93
CA ASN A 23 12.92 -3.60 3.75
C ASN A 23 11.53 -3.04 3.45
N TYR A 24 11.07 -2.14 4.31
CA TYR A 24 9.72 -1.60 4.24
C TYR A 24 9.54 -0.61 3.07
N GLU A 25 10.58 0.08 2.63
CA GLU A 25 10.53 0.93 1.42
C GLU A 25 10.07 0.15 0.20
N SER A 26 10.67 -1.03 0.01
CA SER A 26 10.34 -1.91 -1.12
C SER A 26 8.91 -2.46 -1.06
N ILE A 27 8.31 -2.54 0.14
CA ILE A 27 6.89 -2.90 0.30
C ILE A 27 6.01 -1.81 -0.33
N PHE A 28 6.28 -0.54 -0.04
CA PHE A 28 5.51 0.58 -0.57
C PHE A 28 5.71 0.80 -2.07
N LEU A 29 6.90 0.49 -2.58
CA LEU A 29 7.22 0.53 -4.01
C LEU A 29 6.75 -0.72 -4.77
N SER A 30 6.26 -1.75 -4.07
CA SER A 30 5.78 -2.96 -4.71
C SER A 30 4.52 -2.69 -5.52
N LYS A 31 4.43 -3.31 -6.70
CA LYS A 31 3.27 -3.20 -7.59
C LYS A 31 1.97 -3.60 -6.90
N ALA A 32 2.02 -4.60 -6.03
CA ALA A 32 0.86 -5.06 -5.25
C ALA A 32 0.29 -3.94 -4.36
N VAL A 33 1.16 -3.16 -3.71
CA VAL A 33 0.79 -2.05 -2.84
C VAL A 33 0.40 -0.82 -3.65
N GLN A 34 1.12 -0.50 -4.73
CA GLN A 34 0.73 0.58 -5.62
C GLN A 34 -0.66 0.37 -6.21
N ASN A 35 -1.01 -0.87 -6.56
CA ASN A 35 -2.36 -1.19 -7.02
C ASN A 35 -3.43 -0.82 -5.97
N VAL A 36 -3.14 -0.93 -4.67
CA VAL A 36 -4.07 -0.49 -3.61
C VAL A 36 -4.33 1.01 -3.72
N PHE A 37 -3.28 1.81 -3.93
CA PHE A 37 -3.38 3.28 -4.03
C PHE A 37 -3.85 3.80 -5.38
N THR A 38 -3.98 2.97 -6.41
CA THR A 38 -4.42 3.40 -7.76
C THR A 38 -5.77 2.83 -8.18
N THR A 39 -6.46 2.08 -7.31
CA THR A 39 -7.71 1.38 -7.68
C THR A 39 -8.91 2.32 -7.86
N PHE A 40 -9.01 3.35 -7.03
CA PHE A 40 -10.06 4.35 -7.00
C PHE A 40 -9.56 5.65 -7.65
N SER A 41 -10.32 6.17 -8.60
CA SER A 41 -9.99 7.40 -9.33
C SER A 41 -10.91 8.58 -8.95
N GLY A 42 -11.63 8.49 -7.83
CA GLY A 42 -12.47 9.58 -7.35
C GLY A 42 -11.67 10.65 -6.61
N LYS A 43 -12.14 11.90 -6.72
CA LYS A 43 -11.64 13.00 -5.90
C LYS A 43 -12.29 12.90 -4.52
N GLU A 44 -11.48 12.91 -3.48
CA GLU A 44 -11.94 12.97 -2.09
C GLU A 44 -11.46 14.24 -1.42
N ASP A 45 -12.19 14.65 -0.39
CA ASP A 45 -11.92 15.89 0.35
C ASP A 45 -10.79 15.74 1.37
N THR A 46 -10.53 14.51 1.83
CA THR A 46 -9.44 14.19 2.77
C THR A 46 -8.68 12.93 2.35
N ILE A 47 -7.38 12.88 2.70
CA ILE A 47 -6.50 11.73 2.50
C ILE A 47 -7.00 10.51 3.25
N GLU A 48 -7.62 10.70 4.41
CA GLU A 48 -8.23 9.63 5.20
C GLU A 48 -9.35 8.96 4.41
N ASN A 49 -10.30 9.75 3.88
CA ASN A 49 -11.39 9.23 3.05
C ASN A 49 -10.88 8.61 1.75
N TYR A 50 -9.85 9.21 1.15
CA TYR A 50 -9.21 8.65 -0.04
C TYR A 50 -8.63 7.27 0.22
N LEU A 51 -7.80 7.14 1.26
CA LEU A 51 -7.17 5.87 1.63
C LEU A 51 -8.22 4.81 1.99
N GLU A 52 -9.25 5.20 2.73
CA GLU A 52 -10.35 4.29 3.06
C GLU A 52 -11.06 3.78 1.79
N LYS A 53 -11.42 4.69 0.87
CA LYS A 53 -12.09 4.31 -0.39
C LYS A 53 -11.18 3.52 -1.31
N GLN A 54 -9.88 3.79 -1.32
CA GLN A 54 -8.90 2.99 -2.05
C GLN A 54 -8.86 1.55 -1.57
N ILE A 55 -8.72 1.36 -0.25
CA ILE A 55 -8.67 0.04 0.36
C ILE A 55 -9.99 -0.69 0.15
N GLN A 56 -11.13 -0.01 0.34
CA GLN A 56 -12.45 -0.61 0.10
C GLN A 56 -12.62 -1.03 -1.37
N ALA A 57 -12.24 -0.17 -2.32
CA ALA A 57 -12.32 -0.48 -3.75
C ALA A 57 -11.40 -1.65 -4.13
N TYR A 58 -10.18 -1.70 -3.58
CA TYR A 58 -9.23 -2.78 -3.81
C TYR A 58 -9.75 -4.11 -3.27
N LEU A 59 -10.34 -4.12 -2.08
CA LEU A 59 -10.95 -5.31 -1.48
C LEU A 59 -12.22 -5.76 -2.21
N ALA A 60 -13.01 -4.83 -2.75
CA ALA A 60 -14.27 -5.13 -3.45
C ALA A 60 -14.09 -5.57 -4.91
N CYS A 61 -12.87 -5.49 -5.47
CA CYS A 61 -12.63 -5.60 -6.91
C CYS A 61 -12.63 -7.05 -7.48
N SER A 62 -12.62 -8.11 -6.66
CA SER A 62 -12.75 -9.51 -7.16
C SER A 62 -13.71 -10.36 -6.31
N SER A 63 -14.53 -11.17 -6.97
CA SER A 63 -15.53 -12.06 -6.36
C SER A 63 -15.03 -13.49 -6.13
N ALA A 64 -13.76 -13.79 -6.43
CA ALA A 64 -13.18 -15.10 -6.14
C ALA A 64 -12.58 -15.13 -4.73
N ASP A 65 -12.97 -16.11 -3.92
CA ASP A 65 -12.59 -16.22 -2.50
C ASP A 65 -11.06 -16.34 -2.28
N ILE A 66 -10.33 -16.94 -3.21
CA ILE A 66 -8.86 -17.07 -3.11
C ILE A 66 -8.19 -15.71 -3.36
N ASP A 67 -8.68 -14.95 -4.34
CA ASP A 67 -8.18 -13.60 -4.61
C ASP A 67 -8.52 -12.62 -3.49
N SER A 68 -9.62 -12.86 -2.75
CA SER A 68 -10.03 -11.99 -1.64
C SER A 68 -9.11 -12.15 -0.42
N ILE A 69 -8.69 -13.37 -0.08
CA ILE A 69 -7.72 -13.64 1.00
C ILE A 69 -6.36 -13.01 0.68
N GLU A 70 -5.91 -13.12 -0.56
CA GLU A 70 -4.64 -12.51 -1.00
C GLU A 70 -4.67 -10.98 -0.90
N ARG A 71 -5.75 -10.34 -1.37
CA ARG A 71 -5.93 -8.89 -1.26
C ARG A 71 -5.97 -8.41 0.18
N GLN A 72 -6.67 -9.15 1.05
CA GLN A 72 -6.68 -8.88 2.49
C GLN A 72 -5.28 -9.01 3.08
N SER A 73 -4.51 -10.01 2.64
CA SER A 73 -3.13 -10.22 3.08
C SER A 73 -2.22 -9.07 2.65
N VAL A 74 -2.35 -8.57 1.42
CA VAL A 74 -1.62 -7.38 0.92
C VAL A 74 -1.96 -6.14 1.77
N VAL A 75 -3.25 -5.88 2.03
CA VAL A 75 -3.68 -4.74 2.86
C VAL A 75 -3.18 -4.88 4.31
N PHE A 76 -3.21 -6.10 4.86
CA PHE A 76 -2.67 -6.37 6.19
C PHE A 76 -1.16 -6.11 6.25
N LEU A 77 -0.39 -6.64 5.29
CA LEU A 77 1.06 -6.43 5.20
C LEU A 77 1.40 -4.96 4.99
N LEU A 78 0.62 -4.22 4.21
CA LEU A 78 0.75 -2.77 4.07
C LEU A 78 0.52 -2.06 5.42
N GLY A 79 -0.50 -2.45 6.17
CA GLY A 79 -0.76 -1.90 7.51
C GLY A 79 0.39 -2.17 8.49
N VAL A 80 0.90 -3.40 8.50
CA VAL A 80 2.07 -3.75 9.33
C VAL A 80 3.30 -2.96 8.88
N GLY A 81 3.60 -2.91 7.58
CA GLY A 81 4.72 -2.15 7.02
C GLY A 81 4.64 -0.66 7.35
N SER A 82 3.44 -0.06 7.28
CA SER A 82 3.19 1.33 7.68
C SER A 82 3.55 1.59 9.14
N LEU A 83 3.11 0.69 10.03
CA LEU A 83 3.41 0.81 11.46
C LEU A 83 4.90 0.63 11.75
N GLN A 84 5.56 -0.31 11.06
CA GLN A 84 7.00 -0.52 11.21
C GLN A 84 7.81 0.68 10.69
N LEU A 85 7.44 1.25 9.53
CA LEU A 85 8.05 2.49 9.03
C LEU A 85 7.88 3.64 10.00
N PHE A 86 6.69 3.80 10.60
CA PHE A 86 6.45 4.81 11.62
C PHE A 86 7.37 4.60 12.82
N ALA A 87 7.45 3.39 13.36
CA ALA A 87 8.32 3.08 14.49
C ALA A 87 9.81 3.32 14.16
N GLN A 88 10.26 2.86 12.98
CA GLN A 88 11.63 3.01 12.51
C GLN A 88 12.02 4.50 12.35
N SER A 89 11.13 5.27 11.73
CA SER A 89 11.36 6.70 11.46
C SER A 89 11.39 7.53 12.74
N ASN A 90 10.67 7.10 13.79
CA ASN A 90 10.62 7.82 15.06
C ASN A 90 11.70 7.37 16.05
N TRP A 91 12.14 6.10 16.03
CA TRP A 91 13.04 5.54 17.05
C TRP A 91 14.31 4.91 16.48
N THR A 92 15.36 5.72 16.31
CA THR A 92 16.75 5.30 16.02
C THR A 92 16.92 4.27 14.89
N GLY A 93 15.92 4.08 14.06
CA GLY A 93 15.97 3.19 12.91
C GLY A 93 16.85 3.79 11.82
N PRO A 94 17.28 2.98 10.85
CA PRO A 94 17.97 3.52 9.69
C PRO A 94 17.07 4.56 8.99
N PRO A 95 17.66 5.65 8.48
CA PRO A 95 16.90 6.65 7.75
C PRO A 95 16.21 5.99 6.56
N VAL A 96 14.94 6.33 6.36
CA VAL A 96 14.10 5.85 5.27
C VAL A 96 14.01 6.96 4.23
N ASP A 97 14.33 6.65 2.98
CA ASP A 97 14.18 7.56 1.84
C ASP A 97 12.91 7.21 1.06
N LEU A 98 11.76 7.39 1.73
CA LEU A 98 10.44 7.18 1.15
C LEU A 98 9.65 8.47 1.24
N GLN A 99 9.37 9.08 0.09
CA GLN A 99 8.56 10.27 0.01
C GLN A 99 7.11 9.89 -0.31
N PRO A 100 6.11 10.65 0.18
CA PRO A 100 4.70 10.41 -0.15
C PRO A 100 4.42 10.37 -1.66
N GLN A 101 5.18 11.11 -2.46
CA GLN A 101 5.14 11.14 -3.92
C GLN A 101 5.56 9.84 -4.62
N ASP A 102 6.24 8.94 -3.91
CA ASP A 102 6.71 7.69 -4.50
C ASP A 102 5.59 6.64 -4.61
N PHE A 103 4.50 6.82 -3.84
CA PHE A 103 3.38 5.86 -3.78
C PHE A 103 1.98 6.50 -3.80
N LEU A 104 1.84 7.80 -3.53
CA LEU A 104 0.57 8.51 -3.64
C LEU A 104 0.46 9.33 -4.93
N PRO A 105 -0.74 9.42 -5.52
CA PRO A 105 -0.96 10.25 -6.68
C PRO A 105 -0.71 11.74 -6.38
N PRO A 106 -0.15 12.48 -7.35
CA PRO A 106 0.16 13.90 -7.20
C PRO A 106 -1.08 14.77 -6.96
N GLU A 107 -2.26 14.33 -7.41
CA GLU A 107 -3.53 15.05 -7.24
C GLU A 107 -3.90 15.23 -5.76
N ILE A 108 -3.53 14.28 -4.92
CA ILE A 108 -3.76 14.34 -3.47
C ILE A 108 -2.65 15.14 -2.83
N LEU A 109 -1.40 14.88 -3.23
CA LEU A 109 -0.26 15.59 -2.67
C LEU A 109 -0.34 17.10 -2.92
N GLN A 110 -0.92 17.56 -4.03
CA GLN A 110 -1.19 18.98 -4.23
C GLN A 110 -2.14 19.58 -3.20
N GLN A 111 -3.21 18.87 -2.81
CA GLN A 111 -4.12 19.36 -1.77
C GLN A 111 -3.43 19.51 -0.40
N TYR A 112 -2.38 18.73 -0.15
CA TYR A 112 -1.60 18.77 1.10
C TYR A 112 -0.34 19.65 1.03
N ASN A 113 0.18 19.93 -0.16
CA ASN A 113 1.32 20.82 -0.37
C ASN A 113 0.93 22.31 -0.33
N GLU A 114 -0.36 22.66 -0.39
CA GLU A 114 -0.84 24.06 -0.25
C GLU A 114 -0.88 24.57 1.21
N THR A 115 0.09 24.19 2.06
CA THR A 115 0.29 24.86 3.36
C THR A 115 1.74 25.29 3.60
N SER A 116 2.51 25.55 2.55
CA SER A 116 3.78 26.26 2.68
C SER A 116 4.02 27.22 1.51
N ALA A 117 3.31 28.36 1.55
CA ALA A 117 3.84 29.73 1.33
C ALA A 117 2.69 30.71 1.04
#